data_AF-A0A5N5NEM4-F1
#
_entry.id   AF-A0A5N5NEM4-F1
#
_cell.length_a   1.000
_cell.length_b   1.000
_cell.length_c   1.000
_cell.angle_alpha   90.00
_cell.angle_beta   90.00
_cell.angle_gamma   90.00
#
_symmetry.space_group_name_H-M   'P 1'
#
loop_
_entity.id
_entity.type
_entity.pdbx_description
1 polymer ?
#
loop_
_entity_poly.entity_id
_entity_poly.type
_entity_poly.pdbx_seq_one_letter_code
_entity_poly.pdbx_strand_id
1 'polypeptide(L)'
;MKYNVDLLKIIQLGMTLSDSQGNLHYAWQFSFRDFNIEHDPCIDLKKNRETGIDSSDFAWMVLSSGLVFSNSSITWSTFHGAYDFGFLIRILTRRELPSDMASFLGMVSFFFGVRVYDTKFMMGSISGLRGGLERVAKLLV
;
A
#
# COMPACT_ATOMS: atom_id res chain seq x y z
N MET A 1 10.84 -3.10 9.65
CA MET A 1 10.10 -3.04 8.38
C MET A 1 10.83 -3.75 7.26
N LYS A 2 11.98 -3.24 6.76
CA LYS A 2 12.74 -3.84 5.64
C LYS A 2 12.77 -5.37 5.67
N TYR A 3 13.34 -5.93 6.74
CA TYR A 3 13.45 -7.38 6.94
C TYR A 3 12.14 -8.13 6.70
N ASN A 4 11.04 -7.66 7.31
CA ASN A 4 9.72 -8.28 7.14
C ASN A 4 9.18 -8.12 5.71
N VAL A 5 9.35 -6.96 5.07
CA VAL A 5 8.87 -6.73 3.71
C VAL A 5 9.65 -7.56 2.68
N ASP A 6 10.95 -7.77 2.91
CA ASP A 6 11.78 -8.56 2.02
C ASP A 6 11.52 -10.07 2.16
N LEU A 7 11.16 -10.52 3.36
CA LEU A 7 10.85 -11.92 3.66
C LEU A 7 9.41 -12.32 3.35
N LEU A 8 8.46 -11.47 3.69
CA LEU A 8 7.03 -11.78 3.57
C LEU A 8 6.51 -11.41 2.19
N LYS A 9 5.38 -12.03 1.84
CA LYS A 9 4.66 -11.75 0.60
C LYS A 9 3.33 -11.12 0.92
N ILE A 10 2.91 -10.15 0.11
CA ILE A 10 1.59 -9.54 0.26
C ILE A 10 0.51 -10.58 -0.05
N ILE A 11 -0.56 -10.59 0.74
CA ILE A 11 -1.72 -11.46 0.50
C ILE A 11 -2.85 -10.66 -0.15
N GLN A 12 -3.10 -9.45 0.36
CA GLN A 12 -4.16 -8.57 -0.12
C GLN A 12 -3.70 -7.11 -0.13
N LEU A 13 -4.23 -6.34 -1.08
CA LEU A 13 -4.07 -4.90 -1.18
C LEU A 13 -5.43 -4.26 -1.45
N GLY A 14 -5.86 -3.33 -0.58
CA GLY A 14 -7.00 -2.46 -0.84
C GLY A 14 -6.54 -1.18 -1.55
N MET A 15 -7.26 -0.77 -2.59
CA MET A 15 -7.06 0.53 -3.23
C MET A 15 -8.41 1.20 -3.46
N THR A 16 -8.46 2.49 -3.14
CA THR A 16 -9.67 3.31 -3.26
C THR A 16 -9.35 4.55 -4.07
N LEU A 17 -10.21 4.90 -5.03
CA LEU A 17 -10.09 6.09 -5.83
C LEU A 17 -11.29 7.02 -5.57
N SER A 18 -10.99 8.26 -5.20
CA SER A 18 -11.96 9.34 -5.00
C SER A 18 -11.50 10.61 -5.71
N ASP A 19 -12.42 11.53 -5.96
CA ASP A 19 -12.07 12.89 -6.33
C ASP A 19 -11.55 13.71 -5.13
N SER A 20 -11.22 14.98 -5.36
CA SER A 20 -10.72 15.89 -4.33
C SER A 20 -11.75 16.31 -3.30
N GLN A 21 -13.05 16.07 -3.54
CA GLN A 21 -14.13 16.32 -2.59
C GLN A 21 -14.42 15.08 -1.73
N GLY A 22 -13.73 13.97 -1.98
CA GLY A 22 -13.95 12.70 -1.28
C GLY A 22 -15.09 11.88 -1.85
N ASN A 23 -15.62 12.22 -3.04
CA ASN A 23 -16.61 11.37 -3.70
C ASN A 23 -15.92 10.10 -4.19
N LEU A 24 -16.37 8.96 -3.67
CA LEU A 24 -15.84 7.65 -4.03
C LEU A 24 -16.25 7.27 -5.46
N HIS A 25 -15.28 6.91 -6.29
CA HIS A 25 -15.54 6.37 -7.62
C HIS A 25 -15.38 4.85 -7.65
N TYR A 26 -14.28 4.33 -7.08
CA TYR A 26 -13.95 2.92 -7.15
C TYR A 26 -13.24 2.44 -5.88
N ALA A 27 -13.49 1.20 -5.51
CA ALA A 27 -12.76 0.49 -4.47
C ALA A 27 -12.46 -0.93 -4.95
N TRP A 28 -11.20 -1.34 -4.86
CA TRP A 28 -10.73 -2.65 -5.26
C TRP A 28 -10.01 -3.33 -4.11
N GLN A 29 -10.16 -4.65 -4.05
CA GLN A 29 -9.33 -5.51 -3.24
C GLN A 29 -8.61 -6.50 -4.16
N PHE A 30 -7.31 -6.31 -4.30
CA PHE A 30 -6.43 -7.22 -5.02
C PHE A 30 -6.03 -8.35 -4.07
N SER A 31 -6.21 -9.60 -4.50
CA SER A 31 -5.82 -10.79 -3.75
C SER A 31 -4.73 -11.52 -4.53
N PHE A 32 -3.56 -11.69 -3.92
CA PHE A 32 -2.36 -12.23 -4.58
C PHE A 32 -2.20 -13.73 -4.32
N ARG A 33 -1.56 -14.44 -5.27
CA ARG A 33 -1.29 -15.89 -5.17
C ARG A 33 0.14 -16.25 -4.79
N ASP A 34 1.05 -15.29 -4.78
CA ASP A 34 2.51 -15.52 -4.70
C ASP A 34 3.07 -15.67 -3.26
N PHE A 35 2.21 -15.94 -2.29
CA PHE A 35 2.59 -16.01 -0.87
C PHE A 35 3.14 -17.39 -0.46
N ASN A 36 3.99 -17.42 0.58
CA ASN A 36 4.68 -18.65 0.99
C ASN A 36 3.92 -19.38 2.11
N ILE A 37 3.44 -20.58 1.79
CA ILE A 37 2.62 -21.43 2.68
C ILE A 37 3.38 -21.84 3.94
N GLU A 38 4.70 -22.04 3.85
CA GLU A 38 5.51 -22.51 4.98
C GLU A 38 5.66 -21.44 6.08
N HIS A 39 5.50 -20.17 5.72
CA HIS A 39 5.60 -19.04 6.65
C HIS A 39 4.26 -18.36 6.94
N ASP A 40 3.23 -18.59 6.10
CA ASP A 40 1.90 -18.01 6.21
C ASP A 40 0.81 -19.10 6.35
N PRO A 41 0.73 -19.82 7.50
CA PRO A 41 -0.28 -20.85 7.75
C PRO A 41 -1.66 -20.23 8.05
N CYS A 42 -2.15 -19.38 7.15
CA CYS A 42 -3.50 -18.85 7.21
C CYS A 42 -4.45 -19.86 6.55
N ILE A 43 -5.42 -20.36 7.33
CA ILE A 43 -6.17 -21.59 7.08
C ILE A 43 -7.17 -21.50 5.90
N ASP A 44 -7.38 -20.32 5.29
CA ASP A 44 -8.34 -20.17 4.18
C ASP A 44 -7.86 -19.24 3.05
N LEU A 45 -6.70 -19.56 2.46
CA LEU A 45 -6.18 -18.85 1.27
C LEU A 45 -6.26 -19.70 -0.01
N LYS A 46 -7.05 -20.78 0.00
CA LYS A 46 -7.15 -21.70 -1.15
C LYS A 46 -7.62 -20.96 -2.41
N LYS A 47 -8.63 -20.10 -2.28
CA LYS A 47 -9.13 -19.27 -3.37
C LYS A 47 -8.07 -18.30 -3.91
N ASN A 48 -7.27 -17.68 -3.03
CA ASN A 48 -6.17 -16.82 -3.46
C ASN A 48 -5.13 -17.59 -4.29
N ARG A 49 -4.88 -18.88 -3.99
CA ARG A 49 -3.96 -19.70 -4.80
C ARG A 49 -4.52 -20.01 -6.18
N GLU A 50 -5.80 -20.34 -6.24
CA GLU A 50 -6.45 -20.78 -7.48
C GLU A 50 -6.75 -19.61 -8.42
N THR A 51 -7.17 -18.46 -7.88
CA THR A 51 -7.68 -17.34 -8.66
C THR A 51 -7.03 -16.00 -8.34
N GLY A 52 -6.04 -15.95 -7.44
CA GLY A 52 -5.34 -14.72 -7.09
C GLY A 52 -4.44 -14.23 -8.23
N ILE A 53 -4.11 -12.94 -8.19
CA ILE A 53 -3.26 -12.31 -9.19
C ILE A 53 -1.79 -12.58 -8.88
N ASP A 54 -0.99 -12.70 -9.94
CA ASP A 54 0.45 -12.65 -9.83
C ASP A 54 0.90 -11.21 -9.55
N SER A 55 1.80 -11.03 -8.59
CA SER A 55 2.33 -9.73 -8.21
C SER A 55 3.14 -9.08 -9.33
N SER A 56 3.76 -9.84 -10.25
CA SER A 56 4.36 -9.24 -11.46
C SER A 56 3.32 -8.67 -12.40
N ASP A 57 2.21 -9.38 -12.62
CA ASP A 57 1.16 -8.90 -13.53
C ASP A 57 0.57 -7.60 -12.98
N PHE A 58 0.31 -7.58 -11.67
CA PHE A 58 -0.10 -6.36 -10.97
C PHE A 58 0.93 -5.23 -11.12
N ALA A 59 2.22 -5.52 -10.91
CA ALA A 59 3.28 -4.51 -11.06
C ALA A 59 3.29 -3.91 -12.47
N TRP A 60 3.21 -4.75 -13.50
CA TRP A 60 3.19 -4.30 -14.89
C TRP A 60 1.96 -3.43 -15.20
N MET A 61 0.78 -3.81 -14.72
CA MET A 61 -0.43 -3.02 -14.88
C MET A 61 -0.32 -1.66 -14.17
N VAL A 62 0.18 -1.63 -12.93
CA VAL A 62 0.34 -0.37 -12.19
C VAL A 62 1.35 0.55 -12.89
N LEU A 63 2.50 0.02 -13.32
CA LEU A 63 3.52 0.80 -14.02
C LEU A 63 3.02 1.38 -15.36
N SER A 64 2.06 0.73 -16.02
CA SER A 64 1.46 1.20 -17.29
C SER A 64 0.18 2.03 -17.13
N SER A 65 -0.37 2.12 -15.91
CA SER A 65 -1.67 2.76 -15.64
C SER A 65 -1.66 4.29 -15.53
N GLY A 66 -0.48 4.90 -15.33
CA GLY A 66 -0.36 6.33 -14.99
C GLY A 66 -0.65 6.68 -13.52
N LEU A 67 -0.94 5.68 -12.67
CA LEU A 67 -1.16 5.88 -11.22
C LEU A 67 0.13 6.21 -10.45
N VAL A 68 1.26 5.75 -10.96
CA VAL A 68 2.58 5.90 -10.34
C VAL A 68 3.46 6.84 -11.16
N PHE A 69 4.67 7.06 -10.63
CA PHE A 69 5.67 8.03 -11.05
C PHE A 69 5.40 9.47 -10.62
N SER A 70 6.48 10.20 -10.36
CA SER A 70 6.45 11.55 -9.78
C SER A 70 5.73 12.62 -10.62
N ASN A 71 5.50 12.35 -11.90
CA ASN A 71 4.73 13.21 -12.82
C ASN A 71 3.21 12.97 -12.75
N SER A 72 2.76 11.94 -12.02
CA SER A 72 1.33 11.66 -11.84
C SER A 72 0.64 12.81 -11.08
N SER A 73 -0.61 13.10 -11.42
CA SER A 73 -1.47 14.06 -10.70
C SER A 73 -2.19 13.44 -9.49
N ILE A 74 -1.89 12.17 -9.18
CA ILE A 74 -2.51 11.43 -8.07
C ILE A 74 -1.99 11.91 -6.71
N THR A 75 -2.88 11.89 -5.72
CA THR A 75 -2.56 12.09 -4.30
C THR A 75 -2.74 10.77 -3.58
N TRP A 76 -1.70 10.31 -2.89
CA TRP A 76 -1.73 9.06 -2.13
C TRP A 76 -2.06 9.34 -0.67
N SER A 77 -3.08 8.66 -0.14
CA SER A 77 -3.43 8.69 1.27
C SER A 77 -3.30 7.30 1.86
N THR A 78 -2.73 7.21 3.06
CA THR A 78 -2.55 5.97 3.80
C THR A 78 -2.87 6.16 5.27
N PHE A 79 -2.94 5.07 6.02
CA PHE A 79 -3.04 5.11 7.48
C PHE A 79 -1.93 4.24 8.07
N HIS A 80 -0.87 4.87 8.59
CA HIS A 80 0.33 4.17 9.04
C HIS A 80 0.99 3.35 7.90
N GLY A 81 1.00 3.93 6.69
CA GLY A 81 1.21 3.24 5.42
C GLY A 81 2.66 2.93 5.07
N ALA A 82 3.56 3.03 6.03
CA ALA A 82 4.98 2.82 5.79
C ALA A 82 5.25 1.38 5.29
N TYR A 83 4.55 0.38 5.85
CA TYR A 83 4.60 -1.01 5.37
C TYR A 83 3.94 -1.18 4.00
N ASP A 84 2.83 -0.48 3.76
CA ASP A 84 2.10 -0.54 2.50
C ASP A 84 2.98 -0.10 1.33
N PHE A 85 3.64 1.06 1.46
CA PHE A 85 4.61 1.52 0.46
C PHE A 85 5.82 0.59 0.35
N GLY A 86 6.27 -0.01 1.45
CA GLY A 86 7.30 -1.04 1.43
C GLY A 86 6.94 -2.19 0.50
N PHE A 87 5.76 -2.80 0.70
CA PHE A 87 5.30 -3.90 -0.14
C PHE A 87 5.07 -3.47 -1.58
N LEU A 88 4.46 -2.30 -1.82
CA LEU A 88 4.26 -1.80 -3.18
C LEU A 88 5.58 -1.57 -3.91
N ILE A 89 6.58 -0.94 -3.28
CA ILE A 89 7.92 -0.76 -3.88
C ILE A 89 8.57 -2.11 -4.16
N ARG A 90 8.46 -3.07 -3.22
CA ARG A 90 8.98 -4.43 -3.41
C ARG A 90 8.35 -5.12 -4.61
N ILE A 91 7.05 -4.96 -4.81
CA ILE A 91 6.30 -5.50 -5.97
C ILE A 91 6.73 -4.79 -7.25
N LEU A 92 6.75 -3.46 -7.27
CA LEU A 92 7.07 -2.67 -8.47
C LEU A 92 8.51 -2.85 -8.94
N THR A 93 9.46 -3.01 -8.01
CA THR A 93 10.89 -3.10 -8.35
C THR A 93 11.41 -4.53 -8.43
N ARG A 94 10.70 -5.49 -7.81
CA ARG A 94 11.14 -6.89 -7.65
C ARG A 94 12.52 -7.02 -6.99
N ARG A 95 13.00 -5.97 -6.31
CA ARG A 95 14.29 -5.93 -5.59
C ARG A 95 14.06 -5.75 -4.10
N GLU A 96 15.05 -6.14 -3.29
CA GLU A 96 14.99 -5.85 -1.86
C GLU A 96 14.86 -4.35 -1.62
N LEU A 97 14.19 -3.98 -0.54
CA LEU A 97 14.16 -2.59 -0.13
C LEU A 97 15.57 -2.07 0.18
N PRO A 98 15.82 -0.76 0.03
CA PRO A 98 17.09 -0.16 0.41
C PRO A 98 17.34 -0.32 1.91
N SER A 99 18.61 -0.31 2.31
CA SER A 99 19.04 -0.43 3.70
C SER A 99 18.82 0.85 4.51
N ASP A 100 18.82 2.00 3.86
CA ASP A 100 18.67 3.31 4.50
C ASP A 100 17.32 3.99 4.17
N MET A 101 16.88 4.81 5.11
CA MET A 101 15.60 5.51 5.03
C MET A 101 15.58 6.57 3.92
N ALA A 102 16.70 7.23 3.63
CA ALA A 102 16.74 8.29 2.63
C ALA A 102 16.51 7.72 1.23
N SER A 103 17.15 6.61 0.90
CA SER A 103 16.94 5.87 -0.34
C SER A 103 15.51 5.32 -0.42
N PHE A 104 14.95 4.81 0.69
CA PHE A 104 13.54 4.37 0.73
C PHE A 104 12.58 5.51 0.39
N LEU A 105 12.75 6.67 1.05
CA LEU A 105 11.94 7.86 0.78
C LEU A 105 12.16 8.39 -0.65
N GLY A 106 13.37 8.26 -1.20
CA GLY A 106 13.65 8.55 -2.59
C GLY A 106 12.84 7.66 -3.54
N MET A 107 12.71 6.37 -3.24
CA MET A 107 11.85 5.45 -4.00
C MET A 107 10.37 5.79 -3.85
N VAL A 108 9.90 6.14 -2.64
CA VAL A 108 8.53 6.58 -2.42
C VAL A 108 8.23 7.83 -3.26
N SER A 109 9.12 8.83 -3.23
CA SER A 109 8.98 10.05 -4.04
C SER A 109 9.01 9.75 -5.54
N PHE A 110 9.88 8.84 -5.98
CA PHE A 110 9.97 8.44 -7.39
C PHE A 110 8.69 7.78 -7.89
N PHE A 111 8.13 6.82 -7.14
CA PHE A 111 6.95 6.05 -7.55
C PHE A 111 5.61 6.70 -7.22
N PHE A 112 5.50 7.47 -6.14
CA PHE A 112 4.22 8.00 -5.64
C PHE A 112 4.17 9.53 -5.59
N GLY A 113 5.27 10.19 -5.93
CA GLY A 113 5.37 11.65 -5.96
C GLY A 113 5.44 12.28 -4.58
N VAL A 114 5.22 13.60 -4.54
CA VAL A 114 5.32 14.42 -3.32
C VAL A 114 4.00 14.53 -2.55
N ARG A 115 2.86 14.21 -3.19
CA ARG A 115 1.53 14.29 -2.58
C ARG A 115 1.17 12.98 -1.89
N VAL A 116 1.95 12.64 -0.85
CA VAL A 116 1.76 11.44 -0.03
C VAL A 116 1.41 11.87 1.39
N TYR A 117 0.26 11.42 1.89
CA TYR A 117 -0.25 11.77 3.21
C TYR A 117 -0.49 10.52 4.04
N ASP A 118 0.09 10.50 5.23
CA ASP A 118 -0.21 9.48 6.24
C ASP A 118 -1.17 10.07 7.27
N THR A 119 -2.42 9.60 7.25
CA THR A 119 -3.47 10.07 8.15
C THR A 119 -3.12 9.83 9.60
N LYS A 120 -2.47 8.70 9.93
CA LYS A 120 -2.05 8.40 11.31
C LYS A 120 -1.02 9.41 11.80
N PHE A 121 -0.09 9.80 10.94
CA PHE A 121 0.88 10.85 11.24
C PHE A 121 0.20 12.21 11.43
N MET A 122 -0.67 12.62 10.50
CA MET A 122 -1.38 13.91 10.57
C MET A 122 -2.25 14.06 11.83
N MET A 123 -2.89 12.97 12.26
CA MET A 123 -3.68 12.94 13.50
C MET A 123 -2.85 13.30 14.75
N GLY A 124 -1.54 13.06 14.75
CA GLY A 124 -0.67 13.37 15.89
C GLY A 124 -0.68 14.86 16.27
N SER A 125 -1.00 15.73 15.31
CA SER A 125 -1.09 17.18 15.49
C SER A 125 -2.49 17.67 15.89
N ILE A 126 -3.49 16.79 15.97
CA ILE A 126 -4.88 17.14 16.27
C ILE A 126 -5.22 16.66 17.69
N SER A 127 -5.49 17.61 18.59
CA SER A 127 -5.88 17.28 19.97
C SER A 127 -7.14 16.41 20.00
N GLY A 128 -7.10 15.33 20.78
CA GLY A 128 -8.21 14.39 20.93
C GLY A 128 -8.31 13.31 19.84
N LEU A 129 -7.60 13.45 18.71
CA LEU A 129 -7.67 12.48 17.61
C LEU A 129 -6.58 11.40 17.74
N ARG A 130 -6.90 10.32 18.47
CA ARG A 130 -5.98 9.19 18.72
C ARG A 130 -6.68 7.85 18.54
N GLY A 131 -5.88 6.81 18.27
CA GLY A 131 -6.35 5.42 18.13
C GLY A 131 -6.24 4.87 16.71
N GLY A 132 -6.88 3.74 16.45
CA GLY A 132 -6.91 3.09 15.14
C GLY A 132 -7.90 3.74 14.17
N LEU A 133 -7.81 3.36 12.89
CA LEU A 133 -8.62 3.93 11.81
C LEU A 133 -10.13 3.83 12.10
N GLU A 134 -10.60 2.70 12.62
CA GLU A 134 -12.02 2.51 12.97
C GLU A 134 -12.49 3.51 14.03
N ARG A 135 -11.68 3.78 15.06
CA ARG A 135 -12.02 4.77 16.09
C ARG A 135 -12.10 6.17 15.50
N VAL A 136 -11.17 6.51 14.61
CA VAL A 136 -11.15 7.82 13.93
C VAL A 136 -12.38 8.00 13.07
N ALA A 137 -12.75 6.97 12.29
CA ALA A 137 -13.96 6.99 11.48
C ALA A 137 -15.20 7.25 12.34
N LYS A 138 -15.33 6.60 13.50
CA LYS A 138 -16.45 6.81 14.43
C LYS A 138 -16.52 8.20 15.06
N LEU A 139 -15.43 8.97 15.08
CA LEU A 139 -15.39 10.33 15.62
C LEU A 139 -15.78 11.40 14.60
N LEU A 140 -15.87 11.03 13.31
CA LEU A 140 -16.11 11.95 12.19
C LEU A 140 -17.50 11.77 11.56
N VAL A 141 -18.36 10.95 12.17
CA VAL A 141 -19.77 10.73 11.81
C VAL A 141 -20.66 11.44 12.82
#